data_AF-A0A7L4QVU0-F1
#
_entry.id   AF-A0A7L4QVU0-F1
#
_cell.length_a   1.000
_cell.length_b   1.000
_cell.length_c   1.000
_cell.angle_alpha   90.00
_cell.angle_beta   90.00
_cell.angle_gamma   90.00
#
_symmetry.space_group_name_H-M   'P 1'
#
loop_
_entity.id
_entity.type
_entity.pdbx_description
1 polymer ?
#
loop_
_entity_poly.entity_id
_entity_poly.type
_entity_poly.pdbx_seq_one_letter_code
_entity_poly.pdbx_strand_id
1 'polypeptide(L)'
;MLPELLNQEEIDKLASQLENWKVIENHHLVGVYQFVNFAEALEFTRRVGEVAEDLQHHPEIDLGWGRVEITIFTHDRDGLTELDFRFAARVQKAFSPEKEDEVAKFMSLLEDGDPLEKREAARKLGGLKDSRAVPLLIKALSSDDAALSRRAARSLGRLNDRRAVDPLIDLLKNEDDLLRQYARDSLVELDEFSIPALLKAVKSSDKRKRKLAVGALLEIRDDEKLQ
;
A
#
# COMPACT_ATOMS: atom_id res chain seq x y z
N MET A 1 -26.20 9.33 33.60
CA MET A 1 -25.45 8.83 34.76
C MET A 1 -23.99 8.74 34.30
N LEU A 2 -23.04 9.30 35.06
CA LEU A 2 -21.63 9.23 34.67
C LEU A 2 -21.14 7.77 34.78
N PRO A 3 -20.21 7.32 33.91
CA PRO A 3 -19.73 5.94 33.94
C PRO A 3 -19.00 5.63 35.26
N GLU A 4 -19.09 4.40 35.76
CA GLU A 4 -18.41 4.00 37.00
C GLU A 4 -16.93 3.70 36.75
N LEU A 5 -16.08 4.08 37.71
CA LEU A 5 -14.67 3.72 37.71
C LEU A 5 -14.53 2.23 37.99
N LEU A 6 -13.68 1.57 37.20
CA LEU A 6 -13.41 0.15 37.35
C LEU A 6 -12.37 -0.10 38.44
N ASN A 7 -12.51 -1.22 39.14
CA ASN A 7 -11.49 -1.71 40.05
C ASN A 7 -10.42 -2.56 39.31
N GLN A 8 -9.35 -2.93 40.01
CA GLN A 8 -8.25 -3.70 39.42
C GLN A 8 -8.69 -5.01 38.78
N GLU A 9 -9.56 -5.78 39.44
CA GLU A 9 -10.01 -7.08 38.94
C GLU A 9 -10.81 -6.94 37.64
N GLU A 10 -11.63 -5.90 37.55
CA GLU A 10 -12.40 -5.57 36.35
C GLU A 10 -11.50 -5.10 35.20
N ILE A 11 -10.53 -4.24 35.51
CA ILE A 11 -9.50 -3.77 34.56
C ILE A 11 -8.75 -4.96 33.98
N ASP A 12 -8.23 -5.86 34.83
CA ASP A 12 -7.45 -7.02 34.41
C ASP A 12 -8.28 -7.94 33.50
N LYS A 13 -9.55 -8.17 33.87
CA LYS A 13 -10.47 -8.99 33.10
C LYS A 13 -10.74 -8.41 31.71
N LEU A 14 -10.99 -7.11 31.60
CA LEU A 14 -11.26 -6.46 30.31
C LEU A 14 -9.98 -6.32 29.47
N ALA A 15 -8.86 -5.97 30.10
CA ALA A 15 -7.56 -5.86 29.44
C ALA A 15 -7.10 -7.18 28.82
N SER A 16 -7.44 -8.32 29.43
CA SER A 16 -7.10 -9.66 28.88
C SER A 16 -7.70 -9.95 27.49
N GLN A 17 -8.69 -9.17 27.04
CA GLN A 17 -9.34 -9.30 25.73
C GLN A 17 -8.75 -8.36 24.67
N LEU A 18 -7.81 -7.48 25.06
CA LEU A 18 -7.21 -6.48 24.20
C LEU A 18 -5.76 -6.86 23.92
N GLU A 19 -5.48 -7.31 22.70
CA GLU A 19 -4.16 -7.77 22.28
C GLU A 19 -3.20 -6.61 22.00
N ASN A 20 -3.72 -5.49 21.47
CA ASN A 20 -2.91 -4.34 21.03
C ASN A 20 -2.84 -3.20 22.06
N TRP A 21 -3.40 -3.39 23.26
CA TRP A 21 -3.53 -2.35 24.26
C TRP A 21 -2.82 -2.70 25.56
N LYS A 22 -2.35 -1.67 26.26
CA LYS A 22 -1.76 -1.78 27.59
C LYS A 22 -2.48 -0.86 28.55
N VAL A 23 -2.71 -1.33 29.77
CA VAL A 23 -3.12 -0.50 30.90
C VAL A 23 -1.88 0.16 31.48
N ILE A 24 -1.89 1.47 31.60
CA ILE A 24 -0.81 2.25 32.21
C ILE A 24 -1.29 2.77 33.56
N GLU A 25 -0.62 2.31 34.63
CA GLU A 25 -0.84 2.75 36.01
C GLU A 25 -2.30 2.67 36.48
N ASN A 26 -3.09 1.73 35.92
CA ASN A 26 -4.55 1.60 36.14
C ASN A 26 -5.37 2.86 35.82
N HIS A 27 -4.79 3.80 35.07
CA HIS A 27 -5.37 5.10 34.82
C HIS A 27 -5.87 5.25 33.37
N HIS A 28 -5.11 4.75 32.40
CA HIS A 28 -5.43 4.92 30.98
C HIS A 28 -5.00 3.71 30.15
N LEU A 29 -5.60 3.59 28.97
CA LEU A 29 -5.26 2.59 27.96
C LEU A 29 -4.40 3.24 26.88
N VAL A 30 -3.31 2.57 26.50
CA VAL A 30 -2.46 2.94 25.36
C VAL A 30 -2.46 1.81 24.34
N GLY A 31 -2.85 2.12 23.10
CA GLY A 31 -2.83 1.20 21.96
C GLY A 31 -1.84 1.68 20.91
N VAL A 32 -0.95 0.79 20.43
CA VAL A 32 0.04 1.13 19.40
C VAL A 32 -0.14 0.23 18.19
N TYR A 33 -0.35 0.86 17.04
CA TYR A 33 -0.65 0.20 15.77
C TYR A 33 0.43 0.56 14.72
N GLN A 34 0.88 -0.44 13.97
CA GLN A 34 1.96 -0.31 12.97
C GLN A 34 1.41 -0.54 11.56
N PHE A 35 1.93 0.22 10.59
CA PHE A 35 1.51 0.24 9.19
C PHE A 35 2.73 0.37 8.28
N VAL A 36 2.64 -0.11 7.05
CA VAL A 36 3.80 -0.09 6.14
C VAL A 36 4.06 1.30 5.53
N ASN A 37 3.08 2.20 5.57
CA ASN A 37 3.19 3.56 5.03
C ASN A 37 2.27 4.54 5.78
N PHE A 38 2.43 5.84 5.49
CA PHE A 38 1.63 6.90 6.10
C PHE A 38 0.16 6.90 5.67
N ALA A 39 -0.15 6.50 4.44
CA ALA A 39 -1.53 6.52 3.94
C ALA A 39 -2.42 5.52 4.70
N GLU A 40 -1.91 4.32 4.97
CA GLU A 40 -2.59 3.32 5.80
C GLU A 40 -2.75 3.78 7.26
N ALA A 41 -1.70 4.37 7.84
CA ALA A 41 -1.78 4.95 9.18
C ALA A 41 -2.83 6.08 9.27
N LEU A 42 -2.91 6.93 8.25
CA LEU A 42 -3.92 7.98 8.15
C LEU A 42 -5.33 7.43 7.99
N GLU A 43 -5.53 6.41 7.15
CA GLU A 43 -6.83 5.76 6.97
C GLU A 43 -7.29 5.04 8.24
N PHE A 44 -6.37 4.40 8.98
CA PHE A 44 -6.69 3.85 10.30
C PHE A 44 -7.09 4.96 11.29
N THR A 45 -6.33 6.06 11.32
CA THR A 45 -6.65 7.23 12.17
C THR A 45 -8.06 7.75 11.91
N ARG A 46 -8.48 7.83 10.63
CA ARG A 46 -9.85 8.22 10.25
C ARG A 46 -10.89 7.30 10.88
N ARG A 47 -10.68 5.97 10.86
CA ARG A 47 -11.58 4.99 11.48
C ARG A 47 -11.62 5.07 13.00
N VAL A 48 -10.49 5.36 13.63
CA VAL A 48 -10.44 5.64 15.08
C VAL A 48 -11.32 6.85 15.41
N GLY A 49 -11.26 7.90 14.59
CA GLY A 49 -12.15 9.06 14.70
C GLY A 49 -13.63 8.69 14.59
N GLU A 50 -14.03 7.85 13.63
CA GLU A 50 -15.42 7.37 13.53
C GLU A 50 -15.87 6.61 14.79
N VAL A 51 -14.99 5.77 15.34
CA VAL A 51 -15.27 5.06 16.61
C VAL A 51 -15.45 6.03 17.77
N ALA A 52 -14.66 7.11 17.81
CA ALA A 52 -14.74 8.14 18.84
C ALA A 52 -16.08 8.88 18.78
N GLU A 53 -16.49 9.34 17.59
CA GLU A 53 -17.77 10.03 17.38
C GLU A 53 -18.96 9.13 17.71
N ASP A 54 -18.94 7.88 17.25
CA ASP A 54 -20.02 6.92 17.48
C ASP A 54 -20.23 6.61 18.97
N LEU A 55 -19.16 6.62 19.76
CA LEU A 55 -19.20 6.37 21.20
C LEU A 55 -19.29 7.65 22.03
N GLN A 56 -19.19 8.83 21.38
CA GLN A 56 -19.00 10.13 22.02
C GLN A 56 -17.87 10.10 23.05
N HIS A 57 -16.75 9.46 22.68
CA HIS A 57 -15.60 9.25 23.56
C HIS A 57 -14.30 9.46 22.81
N HIS A 58 -13.60 10.55 23.12
CA HIS A 58 -12.54 11.08 22.26
C HIS A 58 -11.15 10.77 22.84
N PRO A 59 -10.32 9.99 22.13
CA PRO A 59 -8.94 9.71 22.55
C PRO A 59 -7.98 10.85 22.19
N GLU A 60 -6.77 10.75 22.73
CA GLU A 60 -5.60 11.37 22.12
C GLU A 60 -5.03 10.43 21.05
N ILE A 61 -4.69 10.97 19.87
CA ILE A 61 -4.16 10.20 18.74
C ILE A 61 -2.86 10.84 18.25
N ASP A 62 -1.76 10.08 18.30
CA ASP A 62 -0.46 10.43 17.73
C ASP A 62 -0.26 9.67 16.41
N LEU A 63 -0.31 10.40 15.29
CA LEU A 63 -0.08 9.86 13.94
C LEU A 63 1.37 10.13 13.50
N GLY A 64 2.10 9.06 13.19
CA GLY A 64 3.46 9.10 12.64
C GLY A 64 3.63 8.29 11.35
N TRP A 65 4.83 8.29 10.79
CA TRP A 65 5.17 7.48 9.61
C TRP A 65 5.07 5.98 9.95
N GLY A 66 4.01 5.32 9.48
CA GLY A 66 3.77 3.90 9.70
C GLY A 66 3.37 3.53 11.14
N ARG A 67 2.97 4.50 11.98
CA ARG A 67 2.56 4.26 13.37
C ARG A 67 1.37 5.13 13.75
N VAL A 68 0.43 4.56 14.48
CA VAL A 68 -0.62 5.29 15.20
C VAL A 68 -0.62 4.85 16.65
N GLU A 69 -0.47 5.79 17.56
CA GLU A 69 -0.60 5.57 19.00
C GLU A 69 -1.85 6.27 19.51
N ILE A 70 -2.60 5.58 20.37
CA ILE A 70 -3.90 6.02 20.86
C ILE A 70 -3.88 5.92 22.38
N THR A 71 -4.21 7.02 23.05
CA THR A 71 -4.38 7.07 24.51
C THR A 71 -5.83 7.40 24.82
N ILE A 72 -6.46 6.59 25.68
CA ILE A 72 -7.87 6.80 26.07
C ILE A 72 -8.08 6.54 27.56
N PHE A 73 -8.83 7.44 28.20
CA PHE A 73 -9.40 7.29 29.54
C PHE A 73 -10.62 8.20 29.66
N THR A 74 -11.45 8.00 30.68
CA THR A 74 -12.62 8.84 30.91
C THR A 74 -12.21 10.09 31.70
N HIS A 75 -11.97 11.21 31.00
CA HIS A 75 -11.50 12.48 31.61
C HIS A 75 -12.35 12.96 32.78
N ASP A 76 -13.69 12.92 32.65
CA ASP A 76 -14.62 13.36 33.70
C ASP A 76 -14.54 12.52 34.98
N ARG A 77 -13.90 11.34 34.91
CA ARG A 77 -13.75 10.40 36.01
C ARG A 77 -12.30 10.25 36.45
N ASP A 78 -11.35 10.85 35.72
CA ASP A 78 -9.92 10.76 35.98
C ASP A 78 -9.45 9.30 36.14
N GLY A 79 -9.87 8.45 35.19
CA GLY A 79 -9.51 7.03 35.21
C GLY A 79 -10.28 6.17 34.22
N LEU A 80 -10.15 4.85 34.39
CA LEU A 80 -10.72 3.85 33.50
C LEU A 80 -12.17 3.49 33.86
N THR A 81 -13.02 3.48 32.85
CA THR A 81 -14.41 3.02 32.89
C THR A 81 -14.65 1.99 31.80
N GLU A 82 -15.80 1.32 31.81
CA GLU A 82 -16.16 0.35 30.76
C GLU A 82 -16.15 0.99 29.35
N LEU A 83 -16.37 2.31 29.25
CA LEU A 83 -16.38 3.04 27.99
C LEU A 83 -15.01 3.02 27.30
N ASP A 84 -13.92 3.10 28.07
CA ASP A 84 -12.54 3.06 27.58
C ASP A 84 -12.22 1.71 26.93
N PHE A 85 -12.59 0.62 27.61
CA PHE A 85 -12.40 -0.74 27.10
C PHE A 85 -13.30 -1.03 25.90
N ARG A 86 -14.53 -0.49 25.88
CA ARG A 86 -15.44 -0.61 24.73
C ARG A 86 -14.89 0.12 23.50
N PHE A 87 -14.33 1.32 23.70
CA PHE A 87 -13.62 2.06 22.66
C PHE A 87 -12.44 1.25 22.12
N ALA A 88 -11.55 0.79 23.01
CA ALA A 88 -10.37 0.00 22.66
C ALA A 88 -10.73 -1.28 21.90
N ALA A 89 -11.75 -2.01 22.34
CA ALA A 89 -12.24 -3.21 21.67
C ALA A 89 -12.79 -2.92 20.26
N ARG A 90 -13.48 -1.79 20.07
CA ARG A 90 -14.02 -1.38 18.77
C ARG A 90 -12.92 -0.93 17.82
N VAL A 91 -11.93 -0.19 18.31
CA VAL A 91 -10.73 0.15 17.54
C VAL A 91 -9.94 -1.10 17.17
N GLN A 92 -9.69 -2.02 18.11
CA GLN A 92 -9.03 -3.30 17.82
C GLN A 92 -9.79 -4.12 16.77
N LYS A 93 -11.12 -4.15 16.83
CA LYS A 93 -11.94 -4.82 15.83
C LYS A 93 -11.92 -4.13 14.46
N ALA A 94 -11.83 -2.80 14.44
CA ALA A 94 -11.67 -2.00 13.23
C ALA A 94 -10.24 -2.08 12.66
N PHE A 95 -9.26 -2.39 13.51
CA PHE A 95 -7.90 -2.69 13.11
C PHE A 95 -7.88 -4.04 12.38
N SER A 96 -7.34 -4.01 11.17
CA SER A 96 -7.24 -5.16 10.29
C SER A 96 -5.92 -5.07 9.55
N PRO A 97 -4.78 -5.28 10.25
CA PRO A 97 -3.50 -5.37 9.56
C PRO A 97 -3.48 -6.61 8.65
N GLU A 98 -4.27 -7.64 8.99
CA GLU A 98 -4.31 -8.92 8.27
C GLU A 98 -5.60 -9.19 7.50
N LYS A 99 -6.69 -8.45 7.78
CA LYS A 99 -7.94 -8.59 7.03
C LYS A 99 -7.85 -7.77 5.75
N GLU A 100 -7.26 -8.43 4.75
CA GLU A 100 -7.13 -8.04 3.35
C GLU A 100 -6.17 -6.88 3.07
N ASP A 101 -4.92 -6.96 3.53
CA ASP A 101 -3.84 -6.42 2.69
C ASP A 101 -3.68 -7.34 1.46
N GLU A 102 -4.63 -7.21 0.52
CA GLU A 102 -4.60 -7.95 -0.73
C GLU A 102 -3.28 -7.73 -1.46
N VAL A 103 -2.69 -6.53 -1.34
CA VAL A 103 -1.39 -6.21 -1.92
C VAL A 103 -0.31 -7.05 -1.26
N ALA A 104 -0.21 -7.11 0.07
CA ALA A 104 0.77 -7.96 0.75
C ALA A 104 0.60 -9.45 0.40
N LYS A 105 -0.65 -9.94 0.35
CA LYS A 105 -0.96 -11.31 -0.08
C LYS A 105 -0.43 -11.59 -1.48
N PHE A 106 -0.75 -10.74 -2.46
CA PHE A 106 -0.27 -10.94 -3.83
C PHE A 106 1.23 -10.67 -3.97
N MET A 107 1.83 -9.80 -3.16
CA MET A 107 3.29 -9.61 -3.11
C MET A 107 3.99 -10.91 -2.68
N SER A 108 3.50 -11.57 -1.61
CA SER A 108 4.03 -12.87 -1.18
C SER A 108 3.87 -13.95 -2.25
N LEU A 109 2.70 -14.04 -2.90
CA LEU A 109 2.48 -14.97 -4.02
C LEU A 109 3.39 -14.69 -5.22
N LEU A 110 3.72 -13.42 -5.50
CA LEU A 110 4.64 -13.05 -6.58
C LEU A 110 6.08 -13.49 -6.30
N GLU A 111 6.51 -13.55 -5.04
CA GLU A 111 7.86 -13.99 -4.66
C GLU A 111 7.97 -15.51 -4.55
N ASP A 112 7.04 -16.13 -3.82
CA ASP A 112 7.18 -17.52 -3.35
C ASP A 112 6.18 -18.50 -3.96
N GLY A 113 5.15 -17.99 -4.66
CA GLY A 113 4.12 -18.82 -5.27
C GLY A 113 4.62 -19.69 -6.43
N ASP A 114 3.77 -20.63 -6.84
CA ASP A 114 4.00 -21.39 -8.06
C ASP A 114 3.89 -20.49 -9.32
N PRO A 115 4.30 -20.96 -10.52
CA PRO A 115 4.24 -20.14 -11.73
C PRO A 115 2.86 -19.57 -12.05
N LEU A 116 1.78 -20.29 -11.75
CA LEU A 116 0.41 -19.80 -11.99
C LEU A 116 0.03 -18.73 -10.96
N GLU A 117 0.34 -18.95 -9.69
CA GLU A 117 0.12 -18.01 -8.60
C GLU A 117 0.88 -16.70 -8.82
N LYS A 118 2.16 -16.78 -9.22
CA LYS A 118 2.99 -15.61 -9.53
C LYS A 118 2.40 -14.76 -10.65
N ARG A 119 1.94 -15.41 -11.73
CA ARG A 119 1.29 -14.71 -12.84
C ARG A 119 0.01 -14.02 -12.37
N GLU A 120 -0.80 -14.69 -11.56
CA GLU A 120 -2.05 -14.10 -11.05
C GLU A 120 -1.79 -12.95 -10.10
N ALA A 121 -0.81 -13.10 -9.21
CA ALA A 121 -0.32 -12.05 -8.33
C ALA A 121 0.13 -10.81 -9.11
N ALA A 122 1.00 -10.96 -10.11
CA ALA A 122 1.44 -9.84 -10.94
C ALA A 122 0.26 -9.09 -11.59
N ARG A 123 -0.74 -9.81 -12.08
CA ARG A 123 -1.96 -9.21 -12.66
C ARG A 123 -2.78 -8.45 -11.61
N LYS A 124 -2.97 -9.05 -10.44
CA LYS A 124 -3.76 -8.48 -9.34
C LYS A 124 -3.11 -7.22 -8.77
N LEU A 125 -1.80 -7.24 -8.53
CA LEU A 125 -1.05 -6.08 -8.04
C LEU A 125 -1.19 -4.86 -8.95
N GLY A 126 -1.16 -5.04 -10.28
CA GLY A 126 -1.42 -3.94 -11.22
C GLY A 126 -2.85 -3.40 -11.18
N GLY A 127 -3.83 -4.23 -10.81
CA GLY A 127 -5.23 -3.80 -10.63
C GLY A 127 -5.49 -3.08 -9.31
N LEU A 128 -4.72 -3.41 -8.26
CA LEU A 128 -4.80 -2.77 -6.95
C LEU A 128 -4.18 -1.38 -6.94
N LYS A 129 -3.36 -1.05 -7.94
CA LYS A 129 -2.71 0.27 -8.11
C LYS A 129 -1.89 0.73 -6.89
N ASP A 130 -1.38 -0.22 -6.10
CA ASP A 130 -0.55 0.07 -4.94
C ASP A 130 0.94 0.01 -5.30
N SER A 131 1.61 1.16 -5.17
CA SER A 131 3.01 1.36 -5.50
C SER A 131 3.99 0.52 -4.67
N ARG A 132 3.56 -0.11 -3.56
CA ARG A 132 4.36 -1.08 -2.80
C ARG A 132 4.81 -2.27 -3.65
N ALA A 133 4.04 -2.64 -4.67
CA ALA A 133 4.32 -3.77 -5.55
C ALA A 133 5.43 -3.51 -6.60
N VAL A 134 5.78 -2.24 -6.84
CA VAL A 134 6.65 -1.83 -7.96
C VAL A 134 8.02 -2.54 -7.93
N PRO A 135 8.75 -2.62 -6.80
CA PRO A 135 10.05 -3.30 -6.78
C PRO A 135 9.97 -4.78 -7.17
N LEU A 136 8.92 -5.49 -6.73
CA LEU A 136 8.72 -6.91 -7.04
C LEU A 136 8.34 -7.13 -8.50
N LEU A 137 7.50 -6.25 -9.06
CA LEU A 137 7.15 -6.31 -10.48
C LEU A 137 8.35 -5.98 -11.37
N ILE A 138 9.21 -5.03 -10.98
CA ILE A 138 10.48 -4.77 -11.68
C ILE A 138 11.36 -6.03 -11.67
N LYS A 139 11.51 -6.70 -10.53
CA LYS A 139 12.24 -7.99 -10.43
C LYS A 139 11.64 -9.05 -11.35
N ALA A 140 10.31 -9.12 -11.45
CA ALA A 140 9.59 -10.08 -12.28
C ALA A 140 9.75 -9.85 -13.80
N LEU A 141 10.19 -8.67 -14.24
CA LEU A 141 10.51 -8.42 -15.66
C LEU A 141 11.60 -9.35 -16.21
N SER A 142 12.49 -9.81 -15.33
CA SER A 142 13.62 -10.70 -15.68
C SER A 142 13.30 -12.18 -15.47
N SER A 143 12.02 -12.56 -15.31
CA SER A 143 11.63 -13.95 -15.14
C SER A 143 11.79 -14.75 -16.44
N ASP A 144 12.27 -16.00 -16.32
CA ASP A 144 12.26 -16.98 -17.42
C ASP A 144 10.83 -17.37 -17.85
N ASP A 145 9.83 -17.10 -16.99
CA ASP A 145 8.43 -17.23 -17.34
C ASP A 145 7.97 -16.01 -18.15
N ALA A 146 7.91 -16.19 -19.48
CA ALA A 146 7.46 -15.15 -20.41
C ALA A 146 6.07 -14.60 -20.08
N ALA A 147 5.16 -15.40 -19.52
CA ALA A 147 3.84 -14.90 -19.13
C ALA A 147 3.91 -14.00 -17.89
N LEU A 148 4.81 -14.31 -16.95
CA LEU A 148 5.05 -13.50 -15.76
C LEU A 148 5.69 -12.15 -16.12
N SER A 149 6.77 -12.15 -16.91
CA SER A 149 7.48 -10.92 -17.30
C SER A 149 6.57 -9.97 -18.09
N ARG A 150 5.76 -10.50 -19.02
CA ARG A 150 4.76 -9.71 -19.77
C ARG A 150 3.68 -9.12 -18.87
N ARG A 151 3.15 -9.89 -17.91
CA ARG A 151 2.17 -9.39 -16.94
C ARG A 151 2.78 -8.32 -16.05
N ALA A 152 4.02 -8.51 -15.61
CA ALA A 152 4.74 -7.55 -14.79
C ALA A 152 4.93 -6.21 -15.53
N ALA A 153 5.36 -6.24 -16.80
CA ALA A 153 5.48 -5.04 -17.63
C ALA A 153 4.17 -4.26 -17.69
N ARG A 154 3.08 -4.93 -18.09
CA ARG A 154 1.75 -4.29 -18.16
C ARG A 154 1.27 -3.75 -16.81
N SER A 155 1.51 -4.46 -15.72
CA SER A 155 1.10 -4.03 -14.38
C SER A 155 1.88 -2.80 -13.90
N LEU A 156 3.13 -2.63 -14.32
CA LEU A 156 3.92 -1.44 -14.00
C LEU A 156 3.37 -0.17 -14.66
N GLY A 157 2.84 -0.25 -15.88
CA GLY A 157 2.12 0.87 -16.52
C GLY A 157 0.92 1.30 -15.69
N ARG A 158 0.08 0.32 -15.30
CA ARG A 158 -1.15 0.57 -14.52
C ARG A 158 -0.92 1.16 -13.13
N LEU A 159 0.22 0.81 -12.52
CA LEU A 159 0.65 1.35 -11.24
C LEU A 159 1.02 2.83 -11.31
N ASN A 160 1.36 3.31 -12.52
CA ASN A 160 1.71 4.69 -12.81
C ASN A 160 2.79 5.27 -11.86
N ASP A 161 3.83 4.47 -11.58
CA ASP A 161 4.93 4.86 -10.70
C ASP A 161 6.22 5.09 -11.50
N ARG A 162 6.83 6.28 -11.34
CA ARG A 162 8.05 6.69 -12.04
C ARG A 162 9.23 5.73 -11.88
N ARG A 163 9.28 4.94 -10.81
CA ARG A 163 10.34 3.92 -10.58
C ARG A 163 10.35 2.85 -11.67
N ALA A 164 9.24 2.65 -12.38
CA ALA A 164 9.14 1.71 -13.49
C ALA A 164 9.77 2.19 -14.80
N VAL A 165 10.00 3.50 -14.96
CA VAL A 165 10.35 4.12 -16.25
C VAL A 165 11.66 3.57 -16.82
N ASP A 166 12.76 3.64 -16.06
CA ASP A 166 14.06 3.17 -16.54
C ASP A 166 14.07 1.65 -16.84
N PRO A 167 13.54 0.77 -15.96
CA PRO A 167 13.38 -0.65 -16.27
C PRO A 167 12.59 -0.93 -17.55
N LEU A 168 11.48 -0.22 -17.79
CA LEU A 168 10.66 -0.39 -18.99
C LEU A 168 11.39 0.11 -20.25
N ILE A 169 12.14 1.22 -20.16
CA ILE A 169 12.97 1.72 -21.27
C ILE A 169 14.04 0.69 -21.68
N ASP A 170 14.68 0.04 -20.71
CA ASP A 170 15.68 -0.99 -21.00
C ASP A 170 15.02 -2.25 -21.58
N LEU A 171 13.78 -2.57 -21.16
CA LEU A 171 12.99 -3.67 -21.68
C LEU A 171 12.60 -3.52 -23.16
N LEU A 172 12.60 -2.30 -23.70
CA LEU A 172 12.37 -2.06 -25.13
C LEU A 172 13.39 -2.77 -26.03
N LYS A 173 14.55 -3.18 -25.50
CA LYS A 173 15.59 -3.91 -26.25
C LYS A 173 15.41 -5.42 -26.25
N ASN A 174 14.47 -5.95 -25.46
CA ASN A 174 14.28 -7.39 -25.29
C ASN A 174 13.98 -8.09 -26.63
N GLU A 175 14.37 -9.35 -26.79
CA GLU A 175 14.08 -10.10 -28.02
C GLU A 175 12.62 -10.59 -28.11
N ASP A 176 11.91 -10.70 -26.99
CA ASP A 176 10.46 -10.99 -26.97
C ASP A 176 9.66 -9.78 -27.46
N ASP A 177 9.10 -9.89 -28.66
CA ASP A 177 8.27 -8.89 -29.32
C ASP A 177 7.08 -8.42 -28.47
N LEU A 178 6.40 -9.35 -27.80
CA LEU A 178 5.25 -9.02 -26.95
C LEU A 178 5.68 -8.30 -25.69
N LEU A 179 6.80 -8.70 -25.09
CA LEU A 179 7.34 -8.03 -23.92
C LEU A 179 7.77 -6.59 -24.24
N ARG A 180 8.39 -6.39 -25.41
CA ARG A 180 8.70 -5.04 -25.92
C ARG A 180 7.44 -4.20 -26.13
N GLN A 181 6.37 -4.79 -26.66
CA GLN A 181 5.11 -4.09 -26.86
C GLN A 181 4.51 -3.66 -25.51
N TYR A 182 4.41 -4.56 -24.54
CA TYR A 182 3.92 -4.19 -23.21
C TYR A 182 4.78 -3.12 -22.53
N ALA A 183 6.10 -3.14 -22.74
CA ALA A 183 6.97 -2.09 -22.23
C ALA A 183 6.64 -0.72 -22.84
N ARG A 184 6.36 -0.66 -24.15
CA ARG A 184 5.92 0.57 -24.83
C ARG A 184 4.58 1.04 -24.31
N ASP A 185 3.58 0.16 -24.32
CA ASP A 185 2.22 0.48 -23.86
C ASP A 185 2.27 1.01 -22.42
N SER A 186 3.10 0.42 -21.56
CA SER A 186 3.26 0.87 -20.17
C SER A 186 3.98 2.20 -20.05
N LEU A 187 4.94 2.51 -20.94
CA LEU A 187 5.57 3.83 -21.01
C LEU A 187 4.60 4.90 -21.51
N VAL A 188 3.67 4.52 -22.40
CA VAL A 188 2.55 5.37 -22.83
C VAL A 188 1.63 5.65 -21.64
N GLU A 189 1.21 4.61 -20.90
CA GLU A 189 0.37 4.75 -19.69
C GLU A 189 1.03 5.62 -18.60
N LEU A 190 2.37 5.60 -18.49
CA LEU A 190 3.14 6.43 -17.54
C LEU A 190 3.29 7.90 -17.97
N ASP A 191 3.02 8.20 -19.24
CA ASP A 191 2.96 9.53 -19.85
C ASP A 191 4.02 10.53 -19.33
N GLU A 192 3.61 11.54 -18.54
CA GLU A 192 4.48 12.62 -18.04
C GLU A 192 5.74 12.11 -17.32
N PHE A 193 5.67 10.93 -16.69
CA PHE A 193 6.81 10.33 -16.00
C PHE A 193 7.82 9.71 -16.97
N SER A 194 7.38 9.24 -18.14
CA SER A 194 8.24 8.55 -19.11
C SER A 194 8.91 9.51 -20.10
N ILE A 195 8.26 10.63 -20.44
CA ILE A 195 8.72 11.59 -21.45
C ILE A 195 10.17 12.07 -21.20
N PRO A 196 10.57 12.53 -20.00
CA PRO A 196 11.94 13.03 -19.78
C PRO A 196 13.01 11.95 -20.02
N ALA A 197 12.74 10.72 -19.58
CA ALA A 197 13.67 9.60 -19.73
C ALA A 197 13.73 9.12 -21.19
N LEU A 198 12.61 9.12 -21.91
CA LEU A 198 12.56 8.83 -23.34
C LEU A 198 13.31 9.90 -24.16
N LEU A 199 13.16 11.19 -23.84
CA LEU A 199 13.91 12.29 -24.47
C LEU A 199 15.43 12.18 -24.22
N LYS A 200 15.84 11.61 -23.09
CA LYS A 200 17.25 11.25 -22.85
C LYS A 200 17.66 10.04 -23.69
N ALA A 201 16.80 9.02 -23.78
CA ALA A 201 17.06 7.80 -24.53
C ALA A 201 17.20 8.02 -26.05
N VAL A 202 16.47 8.98 -26.64
CA VAL A 202 16.65 9.35 -28.06
C VAL A 202 18.02 9.96 -28.36
N LYS A 203 18.75 10.45 -27.35
CA LYS A 203 20.12 10.96 -27.50
C LYS A 203 21.19 9.88 -27.27
N SER A 204 20.80 8.63 -26.99
CA SER A 204 21.73 7.53 -26.73
C SER A 204 22.62 7.21 -27.94
N SER A 205 23.86 6.79 -27.72
CA SER A 205 24.74 6.27 -28.79
C SER A 205 24.22 4.96 -29.39
N ASP A 206 23.42 4.19 -28.63
CA ASP A 206 22.77 2.97 -29.07
C ASP A 206 21.64 3.26 -30.07
N LYS A 207 21.85 2.90 -31.35
CA LYS A 207 20.90 3.11 -32.44
C LYS A 207 19.56 2.39 -32.20
N ARG A 208 19.58 1.21 -31.58
CA ARG A 208 18.36 0.46 -31.23
C ARG A 208 17.61 1.22 -30.13
N LYS A 209 18.29 1.63 -29.05
CA LYS A 209 17.68 2.43 -27.96
C LYS A 209 17.04 3.73 -28.49
N ARG A 210 17.72 4.44 -29.40
CA ARG A 210 17.16 5.66 -30.02
C ARG A 210 15.86 5.37 -30.79
N LYS A 211 15.88 4.39 -31.70
CA LYS A 211 14.71 4.07 -32.54
C LYS A 211 13.50 3.66 -31.71
N LEU A 212 13.74 2.87 -30.65
CA LEU A 212 12.70 2.41 -29.74
C LEU A 212 12.09 3.57 -28.94
N ALA A 213 12.93 4.46 -28.40
CA ALA A 213 12.48 5.63 -27.66
C ALA A 213 11.68 6.62 -28.53
N VAL A 214 12.09 6.81 -29.80
CA VAL A 214 11.30 7.61 -30.77
C VAL A 214 9.94 6.97 -31.00
N GLY A 215 9.87 5.65 -31.14
CA GLY A 215 8.59 4.94 -31.31
C GLY A 215 7.62 5.18 -30.15
N ALA A 216 8.08 4.99 -28.91
CA ALA A 216 7.26 5.22 -27.72
C ALA A 216 6.78 6.69 -27.61
N LEU A 217 7.64 7.67 -27.91
CA LEU A 217 7.25 9.09 -27.90
C LEU A 217 6.21 9.44 -28.97
N LEU A 218 6.26 8.80 -30.15
CA LEU A 218 5.25 9.01 -31.19
C LEU A 218 3.89 8.47 -30.75
N GLU A 219 3.88 7.30 -30.10
CA GLU A 219 2.66 6.68 -29.56
C GLU A 219 2.04 7.55 -28.45
N ILE A 220 2.85 8.07 -27.51
CA ILE A 220 2.38 9.02 -26.47
C ILE A 220 1.69 10.24 -27.09
N ARG A 221 2.35 10.89 -28.05
CA ARG A 221 1.84 12.10 -28.71
C ARG A 221 0.53 11.86 -29.48
N ASP A 222 0.38 10.66 -30.05
CA ASP A 222 -0.82 10.33 -30.81
C ASP A 222 -2.00 9.96 -29.87
N ASP A 223 -1.74 9.49 -28.65
CA ASP A 223 -2.74 9.28 -27.58
C ASP A 223 -3.26 10.60 -26.98
N GLU A 224 -2.38 11.57 -26.73
CA GLU A 224 -2.77 12.93 -26.27
C GLU A 224 -3.74 13.65 -27.22
N LYS A 225 -3.75 13.29 -28.51
CA LYS A 225 -4.65 13.88 -29.52
C LYS A 225 -6.04 13.27 -29.55
N LEU A 226 -6.25 12.13 -28.86
CA LEU A 226 -7.50 11.37 -28.89
C LEU A 226 -8.37 11.59 -27.64
N GLN A 227 -7.87 12.33 -26.65
CA GLN A 227 -8.56 12.69 -25.40
C GLN A 227 -9.03 14.15 -25.42
#